data_AF-A0A924DFG9-F1
#
_entry.id   AF-A0A924DFG9-F1
#
_cell.length_a   1.000
_cell.length_b   1.000
_cell.length_c   1.000
_cell.angle_alpha   90.00
_cell.angle_beta   90.00
_cell.angle_gamma   90.00
#
_symmetry.space_group_name_H-M   'P 1'
#
loop_
_entity.id
_entity.type
_entity.pdbx_description
1 polymer ?
#
loop_
_entity_poly.entity_id
_entity_poly.type
_entity_poly.pdbx_seq_one_letter_code
_entity_poly.pdbx_strand_id
1 'polypeptide(L)'
;PKGIPLPVLSPLKNNIIGSPDENSMIGDWSMYNKQIGTAQEVPYPIILKNMRAYFDKDAITGKENHLDKAFIYIEDSAAATIQLLSFSPQQMEITVMSNSATQLILQQNFYPHWFYSNGSEKKELNPYGINFMSVPIVKGENNLKITFNPTLIMYGMLLSVLSLLVCCIWLFAGTFKQSSPS
;
A
#
# COMPACT_ATOMS: atom_id res chain seq x y z
N PRO A 1 13.84 -1.90 9.82
CA PRO A 1 13.65 -3.00 10.81
C PRO A 1 13.76 -4.37 10.13
N LYS A 2 14.69 -5.22 10.57
CA LYS A 2 14.68 -6.65 10.23
C LYS A 2 13.47 -7.28 10.95
N GLY A 3 12.62 -8.04 10.25
CA GLY A 3 11.60 -8.88 10.90
C GLY A 3 10.13 -8.60 10.57
N ILE A 4 9.80 -7.84 9.52
CA ILE A 4 8.43 -7.92 8.96
C ILE A 4 8.36 -9.24 8.18
N PRO A 5 7.48 -10.19 8.55
CA PRO A 5 7.34 -11.42 7.79
C PRO A 5 6.84 -11.09 6.38
N LEU A 6 7.36 -11.81 5.38
CA LEU A 6 6.86 -11.65 4.02
C LEU A 6 5.39 -12.13 3.97
N PRO A 7 4.48 -11.32 3.42
CA PRO A 7 3.09 -11.72 3.25
C PRO A 7 3.01 -12.89 2.27
N VAL A 8 2.11 -13.84 2.56
CA VAL A 8 1.91 -15.01 1.70
C VAL A 8 1.10 -14.57 0.48
N LEU A 9 1.49 -15.03 -0.71
CA LEU A 9 0.73 -14.81 -1.94
C LEU A 9 -0.45 -15.79 -2.03
N SER A 10 -1.48 -15.57 -1.19
CA SER A 10 -2.74 -16.32 -1.19
C SER A 10 -3.91 -15.47 -1.72
N PRO A 11 -4.95 -16.09 -2.30
CA PRO A 11 -6.16 -15.38 -2.72
C PRO A 11 -6.75 -14.50 -1.62
N LEU A 12 -7.13 -13.26 -1.95
CA LEU A 12 -7.66 -12.30 -0.98
C LEU A 12 -8.94 -12.78 -0.27
N LYS A 13 -9.77 -13.56 -0.94
CA LYS A 13 -10.98 -14.16 -0.33
C LYS A 13 -10.68 -15.02 0.89
N ASN A 14 -9.46 -15.55 1.00
CA ASN A 14 -9.04 -16.37 2.14
C ASN A 14 -8.63 -15.52 3.36
N ASN A 15 -8.60 -14.19 3.24
CA ASN A 15 -8.19 -13.30 4.32
C ASN A 15 -9.33 -12.98 5.31
N ILE A 16 -10.56 -13.42 5.06
CA ILE A 16 -11.71 -13.24 5.97
C ILE A 16 -11.71 -14.37 7.00
N ILE A 17 -11.52 -14.03 8.28
CA ILE A 17 -11.46 -15.02 9.38
C ILE A 17 -12.38 -14.63 10.56
N GLY A 18 -13.03 -13.46 10.56
CA GLY A 18 -13.91 -13.02 11.65
C GLY A 18 -15.40 -13.22 11.37
N SER A 19 -16.17 -13.65 12.38
CA SER A 19 -17.63 -13.64 12.32
C SER A 19 -18.19 -12.20 12.37
N PRO A 20 -19.41 -11.94 11.85
CA PRO A 20 -20.03 -10.62 11.95
C PRO A 20 -20.15 -10.09 13.39
N ASP A 21 -20.45 -11.00 14.33
CA ASP A 21 -20.58 -10.67 15.75
C ASP A 21 -19.24 -10.22 16.36
N GLU A 22 -18.15 -10.94 16.09
CA GLU A 22 -16.81 -10.55 16.53
C GLU A 22 -16.39 -9.21 15.92
N ASN A 23 -16.61 -9.02 14.62
CA ASN A 23 -16.26 -7.78 13.93
C ASN A 23 -16.99 -6.56 14.51
N SER A 24 -18.20 -6.74 15.05
CA SER A 24 -18.95 -5.64 15.71
C SER A 24 -18.33 -5.21 17.04
N MET A 25 -17.66 -6.12 17.75
CA MET A 25 -17.12 -5.87 19.08
C MET A 25 -15.70 -5.33 19.04
N ILE A 26 -14.87 -5.84 18.12
CA ILE A 26 -13.43 -5.53 18.06
C ILE A 26 -12.97 -4.90 16.74
N GLY A 27 -13.89 -4.64 15.80
CA GLY A 27 -13.56 -4.19 14.45
C GLY A 27 -13.23 -5.33 13.50
N ASP A 28 -13.12 -5.02 12.20
CA ASP A 28 -12.91 -6.02 11.16
C ASP A 28 -11.60 -6.82 11.37
N TRP A 29 -11.70 -8.15 11.30
CA TRP A 29 -10.55 -9.05 11.48
C TRP A 29 -9.38 -8.77 10.52
N SER A 30 -9.64 -8.19 9.34
CA SER A 30 -8.59 -7.80 8.40
C SER A 30 -7.62 -6.76 8.99
N MET A 31 -8.00 -6.05 10.05
CA MET A 31 -7.11 -5.12 10.76
C MET A 31 -6.02 -5.85 11.56
N TYR A 32 -6.19 -7.14 11.85
CA TYR A 32 -5.34 -7.91 12.76
C TYR A 32 -4.60 -9.07 12.09
N ASN A 33 -5.10 -9.59 10.96
CA ASN A 33 -4.62 -10.83 10.33
C ASN A 33 -3.21 -10.75 9.67
N LYS A 34 -2.59 -9.55 9.65
CA LYS A 34 -1.29 -9.27 8.99
C LYS A 34 -1.22 -9.69 7.51
N GLN A 35 -2.36 -9.87 6.87
CA GLN A 35 -2.47 -10.12 5.43
C GLN A 35 -2.77 -8.81 4.71
N ILE A 36 -2.38 -8.75 3.43
CA ILE A 36 -2.64 -7.57 2.60
C ILE A 36 -3.93 -7.80 1.84
N GLY A 37 -4.81 -6.81 1.87
CA GLY A 37 -6.10 -6.85 1.18
C GLY A 37 -7.16 -7.65 1.95
N THR A 38 -8.41 -7.37 1.60
CA THR A 38 -9.61 -7.95 2.20
C THR A 38 -10.66 -8.10 1.11
N ALA A 39 -11.57 -9.06 1.28
CA ALA A 39 -12.63 -9.31 0.32
C ALA A 39 -13.86 -8.40 0.51
N GLN A 40 -13.88 -7.58 1.58
CA GLN A 40 -14.96 -6.61 1.83
C GLN A 40 -14.40 -5.25 2.19
N GLU A 41 -15.18 -4.20 1.95
CA GLU A 41 -14.80 -2.86 2.37
C GLU A 41 -14.82 -2.75 3.89
N VAL A 42 -13.70 -2.29 4.46
CA VAL A 42 -13.55 -2.10 5.89
C VAL A 42 -13.97 -0.66 6.25
N PRO A 43 -14.82 -0.46 7.27
CA PRO A 43 -15.26 0.87 7.68
C PRO A 43 -14.10 1.61 8.39
N TYR A 44 -13.25 2.28 7.62
CA TYR A 44 -12.19 3.14 8.13
C TYR A 44 -12.60 4.62 8.05
N PRO A 45 -12.15 5.51 8.97
CA PRO A 45 -12.55 6.93 8.96
C PRO A 45 -12.21 7.68 7.66
N ILE A 46 -11.31 7.14 6.85
CA ILE A 46 -10.91 7.69 5.56
C ILE A 46 -11.39 6.73 4.47
N ILE A 47 -12.38 7.16 3.68
CA ILE A 47 -12.94 6.41 2.56
C ILE A 47 -12.38 6.98 1.25
N LEU A 48 -11.78 6.10 0.45
CA LEU A 48 -11.30 6.46 -0.88
C LEU A 48 -12.40 6.18 -1.91
N LYS A 49 -12.78 7.19 -2.69
CA LYS A 49 -13.88 7.11 -3.68
C LYS A 49 -13.71 5.95 -4.67
N ASN A 50 -12.48 5.72 -5.15
CA ASN A 50 -12.20 4.64 -6.10
C ASN A 50 -12.27 3.25 -5.44
N MET A 51 -11.93 3.15 -4.15
CA MET A 51 -12.05 1.89 -3.40
C MET A 51 -13.52 1.56 -3.13
N ARG A 52 -14.32 2.55 -2.73
CA ARG A 52 -15.78 2.45 -2.61
C ARG A 52 -16.39 1.96 -3.93
N ALA A 53 -16.04 2.61 -5.04
CA ALA A 53 -16.53 2.25 -6.36
C ALA A 53 -16.15 0.82 -6.79
N TYR A 54 -14.95 0.35 -6.42
CA TYR A 54 -14.53 -1.03 -6.64
C TYR A 54 -15.44 -2.02 -5.90
N PHE A 55 -15.62 -1.85 -4.58
CA PHE A 55 -16.45 -2.77 -3.80
C PHE A 55 -17.93 -2.68 -4.13
N ASP A 56 -18.46 -1.50 -4.43
CA ASP A 56 -19.85 -1.36 -4.86
C ASP A 56 -20.09 -2.10 -6.19
N LYS A 57 -19.14 -2.05 -7.14
CA LYS A 57 -19.25 -2.79 -8.41
C LYS A 57 -19.06 -4.30 -8.20
N ASP A 58 -18.12 -4.71 -7.36
CA ASP A 58 -17.89 -6.12 -7.07
C ASP A 58 -19.11 -6.75 -6.40
N ALA A 59 -19.73 -6.06 -5.43
CA ALA A 59 -20.97 -6.48 -4.80
C ALA A 59 -22.13 -6.67 -5.80
N ILE A 60 -22.17 -5.85 -6.86
CA ILE A 60 -23.22 -5.94 -7.90
C ILE A 60 -22.94 -7.03 -8.93
N THR A 61 -21.68 -7.17 -9.35
CA THR A 61 -21.32 -8.03 -10.49
C THR A 61 -20.84 -9.41 -10.09
N GLY A 62 -20.28 -9.57 -8.88
CA GLY A 62 -19.68 -10.81 -8.36
C GLY A 62 -18.64 -11.44 -9.29
N LYS A 63 -18.04 -10.64 -10.19
CA LYS A 63 -17.32 -11.12 -11.38
C LYS A 63 -15.92 -10.56 -11.52
N GLU A 64 -15.49 -9.64 -10.66
CA GLU A 64 -14.12 -9.17 -10.68
C GLU A 64 -13.23 -10.28 -10.10
N ASN A 65 -12.51 -11.01 -10.96
CA ASN A 65 -11.62 -12.14 -10.61
C ASN A 65 -10.47 -11.77 -9.64
N HIS A 66 -10.46 -10.55 -9.09
CA HIS A 66 -9.39 -10.03 -8.24
C HIS A 66 -9.36 -10.69 -6.86
N LEU A 67 -10.51 -11.03 -6.28
CA LEU A 67 -10.58 -11.69 -4.96
C LEU A 67 -10.01 -13.11 -4.96
N ASP A 68 -10.04 -13.77 -6.12
CA ASP A 68 -9.44 -15.10 -6.33
C ASP A 68 -7.92 -15.04 -6.52
N LYS A 69 -7.35 -13.84 -6.66
CA LYS A 69 -5.91 -13.62 -6.86
C LYS A 69 -5.28 -13.14 -5.56
N ALA A 70 -3.97 -13.33 -5.45
CA ALA A 70 -3.18 -12.73 -4.39
C ALA A 70 -3.09 -11.21 -4.57
N PHE A 71 -2.66 -10.49 -3.52
CA PHE A 71 -2.52 -9.03 -3.59
C PHE A 71 -1.51 -8.55 -4.65
N ILE A 72 -0.62 -9.44 -5.09
CA ILE A 72 0.23 -9.28 -6.27
C ILE A 72 -0.01 -10.48 -7.19
N TYR A 73 -0.28 -10.25 -8.47
CA TYR A 73 -0.48 -11.31 -9.45
C TYR A 73 -0.16 -10.86 -10.88
N ILE A 74 0.00 -11.79 -11.81
CA ILE A 74 0.15 -11.50 -13.25
C ILE A 74 -1.21 -11.58 -13.94
N GLU A 75 -1.50 -10.61 -14.81
CA GLU A 75 -2.74 -10.54 -15.58
C GLU A 75 -2.99 -11.82 -16.39
N ASP A 76 -2.01 -12.18 -17.22
CA ASP A 76 -1.99 -13.43 -17.99
C ASP A 76 -1.10 -14.44 -17.28
N SER A 77 -1.72 -15.38 -16.55
CA SER A 77 -0.98 -16.30 -15.68
C SER A 77 -0.27 -17.44 -16.43
N ALA A 78 -0.13 -17.35 -17.76
CA ALA A 78 0.55 -18.36 -18.58
C ALA A 78 2.03 -18.50 -18.16
N ALA A 79 2.28 -19.42 -17.22
CA ALA A 79 3.60 -19.85 -16.76
C ALA A 79 4.54 -18.71 -16.29
N ALA A 80 3.98 -17.73 -15.57
CA ALA A 80 4.77 -16.72 -14.87
C ALA A 80 4.94 -17.08 -13.38
N THR A 81 6.13 -16.83 -12.82
CA THR A 81 6.42 -17.03 -11.39
C THR A 81 6.75 -15.69 -10.75
N ILE A 82 6.16 -15.44 -9.58
CA ILE A 82 6.39 -14.22 -8.79
C ILE A 82 7.11 -14.62 -7.51
N GLN A 83 8.21 -13.93 -7.21
CA GLN A 83 8.92 -14.04 -5.94
C GLN A 83 8.96 -12.68 -5.27
N LEU A 84 8.36 -12.57 -4.08
CA LEU A 84 8.46 -11.38 -3.24
C LEU A 84 9.73 -11.48 -2.39
N LEU A 85 10.69 -10.59 -2.63
CA LEU A 85 11.98 -10.57 -1.94
C LEU A 85 11.92 -9.77 -0.64
N SER A 86 11.28 -8.61 -0.68
CA SER A 86 11.08 -7.76 0.49
C SER A 86 9.77 -6.99 0.41
N PHE A 87 9.16 -6.75 1.57
CA PHE A 87 7.91 -6.01 1.69
C PHE A 87 7.95 -5.03 2.86
N SER A 88 7.54 -3.79 2.59
CA SER A 88 7.30 -2.73 3.58
C SER A 88 6.26 -1.75 3.04
N PRO A 89 5.67 -0.90 3.90
CA PRO A 89 4.68 0.08 3.44
C PRO A 89 5.22 1.10 2.42
N GLN A 90 6.54 1.36 2.40
CA GLN A 90 7.17 2.31 1.47
C GLN A 90 7.85 1.65 0.28
N GLN A 91 8.09 0.33 0.32
CA GLN A 91 8.88 -0.35 -0.68
C GLN A 91 8.54 -1.84 -0.79
N MET A 92 8.47 -2.33 -2.02
CA MET A 92 8.37 -3.75 -2.36
C MET A 92 9.44 -4.12 -3.37
N GLU A 93 10.13 -5.24 -3.16
CA GLU A 93 11.07 -5.80 -4.13
C GLU A 93 10.56 -7.16 -4.59
N ILE A 94 10.41 -7.29 -5.91
CA ILE A 94 9.72 -8.42 -6.55
C ILE A 94 10.53 -8.87 -7.74
N THR A 95 10.77 -10.18 -7.85
CA THR A 95 11.29 -10.81 -9.07
C THR A 95 10.14 -11.51 -9.78
N VAL A 96 10.00 -11.24 -11.07
CA VAL A 96 8.99 -11.86 -11.93
C VAL A 96 9.69 -12.56 -13.09
N MET A 97 9.44 -13.85 -13.22
CA MET A 97 9.79 -14.63 -14.41
C MET A 97 8.56 -14.76 -15.28
N SER A 98 8.58 -14.25 -16.51
CA SER A 98 7.45 -14.34 -17.45
C SER A 98 7.86 -14.88 -18.81
N ASN A 99 7.01 -15.70 -19.42
CA ASN A 99 7.25 -16.25 -20.77
C ASN A 99 6.79 -15.32 -21.90
N SER A 100 6.01 -14.28 -21.58
CA SER A 100 5.48 -13.28 -22.50
C SER A 100 5.50 -11.88 -21.87
N ALA A 101 5.32 -10.85 -22.70
CA ALA A 101 5.06 -9.51 -22.19
C ALA A 101 3.65 -9.47 -21.57
N THR A 102 3.54 -8.92 -20.36
CA THR A 102 2.32 -8.95 -19.54
C THR A 102 2.33 -7.82 -18.51
N GLN A 103 1.41 -7.83 -17.56
CA GLN A 103 1.34 -6.86 -16.47
C GLN A 103 1.40 -7.56 -15.11
N LEU A 104 2.22 -7.02 -14.22
CA LEU A 104 2.16 -7.30 -12.79
C LEU A 104 1.13 -6.35 -12.18
N ILE A 105 0.11 -6.91 -11.56
CA ILE A 105 -0.98 -6.16 -10.93
C ILE A 105 -0.77 -6.18 -9.43
N LEU A 106 -0.91 -5.00 -8.81
CA LEU A 106 -0.89 -4.80 -7.37
C LEU A 106 -2.28 -4.38 -6.94
N GLN A 107 -2.94 -5.20 -6.12
CA GLN A 107 -4.24 -4.91 -5.50
C GLN A 107 -4.10 -3.90 -4.36
N GLN A 108 -3.49 -2.77 -4.67
CA GLN A 108 -3.28 -1.63 -3.81
C GLN A 108 -3.80 -0.39 -4.55
N ASN A 109 -4.37 0.54 -3.78
CA ASN A 109 -4.98 1.74 -4.34
C ASN A 109 -4.00 2.50 -5.24
N PHE A 110 -4.44 2.84 -6.45
CA PHE A 110 -3.72 3.71 -7.36
C PHE A 110 -3.65 5.10 -6.75
N TYR A 111 -2.45 5.46 -6.30
CA TYR A 111 -2.21 6.68 -5.56
C TYR A 111 -0.93 7.36 -6.07
N PRO A 112 -0.86 8.70 -6.12
CA PRO A 112 0.34 9.41 -6.53
C PRO A 112 1.57 9.02 -5.70
N HIS A 113 2.76 9.27 -6.23
CA HIS A 113 4.06 9.06 -5.57
C HIS A 113 4.51 7.59 -5.44
N TRP A 114 3.76 6.64 -6.00
CA TRP A 114 4.27 5.29 -6.26
C TRP A 114 5.05 5.24 -7.57
N PHE A 115 6.22 4.62 -7.53
CA PHE A 115 7.10 4.44 -8.68
C PHE A 115 7.62 3.02 -8.72
N TYR A 116 7.94 2.51 -9.91
CA TYR A 116 8.69 1.28 -10.08
C TYR A 116 10.02 1.55 -10.79
N SER A 117 11.01 0.69 -10.54
CA SER A 117 12.28 0.68 -11.27
C SER A 117 12.73 -0.74 -11.55
N ASN A 118 13.34 -0.95 -12.71
CA ASN A 118 13.89 -2.23 -13.18
C ASN A 118 15.43 -2.18 -13.33
N GLY A 119 16.10 -1.36 -12.53
CA GLY A 119 17.53 -1.09 -12.62
C GLY A 119 17.82 0.40 -12.79
N SER A 120 17.95 0.86 -14.03
CA SER A 120 18.40 2.23 -14.35
C SER A 120 17.29 3.28 -14.41
N GLU A 121 16.05 2.90 -14.70
CA GLU A 121 14.95 3.85 -14.91
C GLU A 121 13.92 3.79 -13.79
N LYS A 122 13.46 4.97 -13.35
CA LYS A 122 12.35 5.14 -12.41
C LYS A 122 11.13 5.65 -13.17
N LYS A 123 10.01 4.94 -13.09
CA LYS A 123 8.76 5.24 -13.80
C LYS A 123 7.56 5.22 -12.86
N GLU A 124 6.50 5.93 -13.21
CA GLU A 124 5.22 5.86 -12.50
C GLU A 124 4.52 4.53 -12.80
N LEU A 125 3.72 4.03 -11.85
CA LEU A 125 2.88 2.86 -12.11
C LEU A 125 1.70 3.25 -12.99
N ASN A 126 1.17 2.28 -13.73
CA ASN A 126 -0.03 2.46 -14.53
C ASN A 126 -1.27 2.21 -13.66
N PRO A 127 -2.41 2.89 -13.94
CA PRO A 127 -3.68 2.51 -13.36
C PRO A 127 -4.16 1.17 -13.94
N TYR A 128 -4.82 0.37 -13.11
CA TYR A 128 -5.39 -0.92 -13.49
C TYR A 128 -6.80 -1.07 -12.92
N GLY A 129 -7.76 -1.42 -13.79
CA GLY A 129 -9.16 -1.51 -13.41
C GLY A 129 -9.69 -0.19 -12.83
N ILE A 130 -10.42 -0.27 -11.72
CA ILE A 130 -11.03 0.91 -11.07
C ILE A 130 -10.03 1.63 -10.16
N ASN A 131 -9.18 0.88 -9.46
CA ASN A 131 -8.46 1.40 -8.31
C ASN A 131 -7.08 0.76 -8.10
N PHE A 132 -6.64 -0.16 -8.95
CA PHE A 132 -5.39 -0.88 -8.71
C PHE A 132 -4.22 -0.29 -9.51
N MET A 133 -3.01 -0.74 -9.19
CA MET A 133 -1.78 -0.32 -9.88
C MET A 133 -1.24 -1.49 -10.70
N SER A 134 -0.61 -1.19 -11.84
CA SER A 134 0.13 -2.19 -12.60
C SER A 134 1.52 -1.72 -13.03
N VAL A 135 2.39 -2.70 -13.27
CA VAL A 135 3.73 -2.53 -13.81
C VAL A 135 3.85 -3.39 -15.06
N PRO A 136 4.29 -2.82 -16.21
CA PRO A 136 4.53 -3.62 -17.41
C PRO A 136 5.73 -4.55 -17.20
N ILE A 137 5.56 -5.81 -17.59
CA ILE A 137 6.54 -6.89 -17.47
C ILE A 137 6.94 -7.33 -18.86
N VAL A 138 8.25 -7.37 -19.14
CA VAL A 138 8.76 -7.92 -20.39
C VAL A 138 8.99 -9.43 -20.24
N LYS A 139 9.08 -10.14 -21.37
CA LYS A 139 9.46 -11.55 -21.37
C LYS A 139 10.85 -11.73 -20.72
N GLY A 140 10.99 -12.73 -19.85
CA GLY A 140 12.22 -13.06 -19.13
C GLY A 140 12.15 -12.72 -17.64
N GLU A 141 13.32 -12.49 -17.04
CA GLU A 141 13.46 -12.08 -15.64
C GLU A 141 13.31 -10.57 -15.50
N ASN A 142 12.45 -10.15 -14.57
CA ASN A 142 12.20 -8.76 -14.25
C ASN A 142 12.43 -8.56 -12.75
N ASN A 143 13.46 -7.79 -12.40
CA ASN A 143 13.74 -7.41 -11.02
C ASN A 143 13.17 -6.02 -10.77
N LEU A 144 12.07 -5.96 -10.03
CA LEU A 144 11.29 -4.75 -9.81
C LEU A 144 11.48 -4.26 -8.39
N LYS A 145 11.70 -2.96 -8.28
CA LYS A 145 11.65 -2.23 -7.01
C LYS A 145 10.55 -1.18 -7.10
N ILE A 146 9.50 -1.37 -6.31
CA ILE A 146 8.35 -0.48 -6.23
C ILE A 146 8.49 0.36 -4.97
N THR A 147 8.42 1.68 -5.07
CA THR A 147 8.71 2.63 -3.99
C THR A 147 7.67 3.73 -3.90
N PHE A 148 7.26 4.06 -2.68
CA PHE A 148 6.45 5.23 -2.36
C PHE A 148 7.35 6.37 -1.86
N ASN A 149 7.37 7.49 -2.58
CA ASN A 149 8.23 8.62 -2.25
C ASN A 149 7.49 9.97 -2.36
N PRO A 150 6.71 10.36 -1.34
CA PRO A 150 5.96 11.60 -1.31
C PRO A 150 6.83 12.78 -0.82
N THR A 151 7.74 13.25 -1.69
CA THR A 151 8.75 14.28 -1.34
C THR A 151 8.14 15.57 -0.74
N LEU A 152 7.03 16.06 -1.28
CA LEU A 152 6.35 17.27 -0.77
C LEU A 152 5.83 17.08 0.66
N ILE A 153 5.27 15.91 0.97
CA ILE A 153 4.81 15.59 2.33
C ILE A 153 6.01 15.56 3.28
N MET A 154 7.14 15.00 2.84
CA MET A 154 8.36 14.97 3.66
C MET A 154 8.86 16.39 4.00
N TYR A 155 8.86 17.31 3.03
CA TYR A 155 9.22 18.71 3.29
C TYR A 155 8.21 19.42 4.21
N GLY A 156 6.92 19.17 4.03
CA GLY A 156 5.87 19.69 4.91
C GLY A 156 6.03 19.22 6.36
N MET A 157 6.35 17.94 6.57
CA MET A 157 6.65 17.40 7.90
C MET A 157 7.88 18.06 8.53
N LEU A 158 8.96 18.22 7.75
CA LEU A 158 10.18 18.88 8.25
C LEU A 158 9.90 20.32 8.67
N LEU A 159 9.18 21.08 7.83
CA LEU A 159 8.76 22.45 8.15
C LEU A 159 7.93 22.50 9.44
N SER A 160 6.97 21.58 9.60
CA SER A 160 6.14 21.49 10.80
C SER A 160 6.96 21.26 12.07
N VAL A 161 7.96 20.36 12.01
CA VAL A 161 8.88 20.12 13.14
C VAL A 161 9.69 21.38 13.46
N LEU A 162 10.23 22.07 12.44
CA LEU A 162 10.97 23.32 12.65
C LEU A 162 10.10 24.40 13.28
N SER A 163 8.86 24.56 12.83
CA SER A 163 7.90 25.50 13.43
C SER A 163 7.60 25.16 14.89
N LEU A 164 7.39 23.88 15.22
CA LEU A 164 7.17 23.44 16.59
C LEU A 164 8.37 23.77 17.49
N LEU A 165 9.60 23.52 17.02
CA LEU A 165 10.81 23.85 17.76
C LEU A 165 10.93 25.35 18.04
N VAL A 166 10.64 26.21 17.06
CA VAL A 166 10.61 27.66 17.25
C VAL A 166 9.58 28.06 18.30
N CYS A 167 8.37 27.49 18.25
CA CYS A 167 7.34 27.73 19.26
C CYS A 167 7.78 27.30 20.65
N CYS A 168 8.39 26.11 20.80
CA CYS A 168 8.92 25.65 22.08
C CYS A 168 10.00 26.58 22.63
N ILE A 169 10.97 26.97 21.80
CA ILE A 169 12.04 27.90 22.21
C ILE A 169 11.44 29.22 22.69
N TRP A 170 10.46 29.76 21.95
CA TRP A 170 9.80 31.01 22.32
C TRP A 170 9.07 30.91 23.67
N LEU A 171 8.32 29.83 23.90
CA LEU A 171 7.61 29.59 25.16
C LEU A 171 8.59 29.48 26.34
N PHE A 172 9.64 28.65 26.22
CA PHE A 172 10.59 28.45 27.31
C PHE A 172 11.45 29.69 27.57
N ALA A 173 11.95 30.37 26.53
CA ALA A 173 12.70 31.62 26.69
C ALA A 173 11.85 32.73 27.35
N GLY A 174 10.54 32.78 27.06
CA GLY A 174 9.60 33.69 27.72
C GLY A 174 9.45 33.41 29.22
N THR A 175 9.38 32.15 29.63
CA THR A 175 9.25 31.77 31.05
C THR A 175 10.48 32.11 31.90
N PHE A 176 11.69 31.99 31.36
CA PHE A 176 12.93 32.38 32.08
C PHE A 176 13.02 33.88 32.35
N LYS A 177 12.34 34.71 31.55
CA LYS A 177 12.39 36.17 31.71
C LYS A 177 11.48 36.69 32.84
N GLN A 178 10.48 35.90 33.26
CA GLN A 178 9.55 36.27 34.33
C GLN A 178 10.02 35.87 35.74
N SER A 179 11.06 35.05 35.86
CA SER A 179 11.54 34.52 37.15
C SER A 179 12.66 35.35 37.82
N SER A 180 12.82 36.63 37.50
CA SER A 180 13.67 37.55 38.29
C SER A 180 12.80 38.33 39.29
N PRO A 181 12.80 37.97 40.60
CA PRO A 181 12.15 38.76 41.63
C PRO A 181 13.01 39.99 41.95
N SER A 182 12.34 41.10 42.27
CA SER A 182 12.92 42.27 42.95
C SER A 182 12.85 42.07 44.46
#